data_AF-A0A8K0CAC4-F1
#
_entry.id   AF-A0A8K0CAC4-F1
#
_cell.length_a   1.000
_cell.length_b   1.000
_cell.length_c   1.000
_cell.angle_alpha   90.00
_cell.angle_beta   90.00
_cell.angle_gamma   90.00
#
_symmetry.space_group_name_H-M   'P 1'
#
loop_
_entity.id
_entity.type
_entity.pdbx_description
1 polymer ?
#
loop_
_entity_poly.entity_id
_entity_poly.type
_entity_poly.pdbx_seq_one_letter_code
_entity_poly.pdbx_strand_id
1 'polypeptide(L)'
;MEMANAVAGTTGAPRTTRVMMEGVGARVIRGPDWKWGKQDGGEGHVGTVRNFESPDEVVVVWDNGTAANYRCSGQYDLRILDSAPTGVKHEGTMCDTCRQQPIFGIRWKCAECGNYDLCSICYHGDKHQLRHRFYRITTPGSERVFLETRRKSKKIAVRGIFPGARVVRGVDWQWEDQDGGNGRRGKVQEIQDWSAASPRSAAYVVWDNASKNLYRVGFEGMADLKVVNDAKGQTVYRDHLPCLGEQGAGRSGPPGLKIGDQVNVDLDLEIVQSLQHGHGGWTDGMFECLSSTGTVVGIDEDHDIVVAYSSGNRWTFNPAVLTKVATPNSSEGFNETPQQQFAVGDVVQICSDLERIKMLQRGHGEWADGMAPTLGKIGHIQQIYNDNDLKVEVCNTTWTYNPLAVTKVASKDGTMHGTTSGERLSALLKKLFETHVSGDVNEELVKSAANGDAQKVEEVLKQSNTAGAGIGPDVNGVFAGHTALQAASQNGHLEVITVLLRYSADVEIEDKDGDRAVHHAAFGDEPAVMQLLAHAGADLNARNKRRQTALHIGVNKGHIGVVKMLLDLGCHPSLQVSE
;
A
#
# COMPACT_ATOMS: atom_id res chain seq x y z
N MET A 1 -24.72 64.00 -10.96
CA MET A 1 -23.79 64.74 -11.83
C MET A 1 -22.54 63.88 -11.90
N GLU A 2 -22.32 63.30 -13.08
CA GLU A 2 -21.17 62.45 -13.43
C GLU A 2 -19.84 63.15 -13.14
N MET A 3 -18.78 62.39 -12.83
CA MET A 3 -17.77 62.04 -13.83
C MET A 3 -16.70 61.10 -13.28
N ALA A 4 -16.28 60.21 -14.17
CA ALA A 4 -15.29 59.16 -14.03
C ALA A 4 -13.85 59.67 -14.15
N ASN A 5 -12.88 58.86 -13.69
CA ASN A 5 -11.58 58.64 -14.34
C ASN A 5 -10.93 57.38 -13.70
N ALA A 6 -10.89 56.26 -14.40
CA ALA A 6 -9.88 55.85 -15.39
C ALA A 6 -8.76 55.02 -14.73
N VAL A 7 -8.95 53.70 -14.77
CA VAL A 7 -7.98 52.67 -14.39
C VAL A 7 -7.09 52.40 -15.61
N ALA A 8 -5.80 52.69 -15.50
CA ALA A 8 -4.79 52.27 -16.46
C ALA A 8 -4.12 50.98 -15.96
N GLY A 9 -4.30 49.90 -16.73
CA GLY A 9 -3.68 48.61 -16.48
C GLY A 9 -2.19 48.61 -16.75
N THR A 10 -1.44 47.94 -15.88
CA THR A 10 -0.12 47.41 -16.20
C THR A 10 -0.13 45.91 -15.94
N THR A 11 0.14 45.18 -17.01
CA THR A 11 0.22 43.73 -17.12
C THR A 11 1.48 43.22 -16.40
N GLY A 12 1.31 42.70 -15.19
CA GLY A 12 2.32 41.91 -14.49
C GLY A 12 2.13 40.43 -14.78
N ALA A 13 3.15 39.79 -15.36
CA ALA A 13 3.23 38.35 -15.60
C ALA A 13 2.85 37.52 -14.35
N PRO A 14 2.24 36.33 -14.49
CA PRO A 14 1.90 35.51 -13.35
C PRO A 14 3.20 35.03 -12.69
N ARG A 15 3.43 35.48 -11.46
CA ARG A 15 4.51 35.03 -10.59
C ARG A 15 4.42 33.51 -10.40
N THR A 16 5.44 32.82 -10.86
CA THR A 16 5.82 31.46 -10.49
C THR A 16 6.21 31.41 -9.01
N THR A 17 5.23 31.42 -8.10
CA THR A 17 5.46 31.21 -6.66
C THR A 17 4.23 30.58 -6.04
N ARG A 18 4.07 29.24 -6.12
CA ARG A 18 3.08 28.52 -5.28
C ARG A 18 3.17 26.99 -5.32
N VAL A 19 4.35 26.40 -5.07
CA VAL A 19 4.44 25.00 -4.63
C VAL A 19 5.72 24.88 -3.80
N MET A 20 5.69 24.16 -2.67
CA MET A 20 6.81 23.84 -1.74
C MET A 20 6.99 24.77 -0.52
N MET A 21 6.14 24.59 0.50
CA MET A 21 6.50 24.74 1.94
C MET A 21 5.51 23.92 2.82
N GLU A 22 5.13 22.72 2.36
CA GLU A 22 4.20 21.85 3.08
C GLU A 22 4.98 21.08 4.17
N GLY A 23 4.91 21.52 5.43
CA GLY A 23 5.51 20.77 6.55
C GLY A 23 6.06 21.58 7.71
N VAL A 24 6.06 22.93 7.65
CA VAL A 24 6.48 23.78 8.77
C VAL A 24 5.62 23.48 10.00
N GLY A 25 6.29 23.24 11.13
CA GLY A 25 5.67 22.82 12.38
C GLY A 25 5.60 21.33 12.63
N ALA A 26 5.89 20.50 11.61
CA ALA A 26 5.92 19.05 11.80
C ALA A 26 6.88 18.65 12.93
N ARG A 27 6.44 17.71 13.76
CA ARG A 27 7.25 17.12 14.82
C ARG A 27 7.98 15.92 14.23
N VAL A 28 9.30 15.85 14.41
CA VAL A 28 10.18 14.90 13.71
C VAL A 28 11.10 14.17 14.67
N ILE A 29 11.57 13.00 14.24
CA ILE A 29 12.66 12.24 14.86
C ILE A 29 13.71 11.89 13.79
N ARG A 30 14.88 11.37 14.18
CA ARG A 30 15.90 10.93 13.23
C ARG A 30 15.38 9.89 12.20
N GLY A 31 15.81 10.07 10.97
CA GLY A 31 15.46 9.28 9.78
C GLY A 31 16.43 8.12 9.51
N PRO A 32 16.23 7.39 8.39
CA PRO A 32 17.06 6.25 8.02
C PRO A 32 18.52 6.63 7.71
N ASP A 33 18.76 7.79 7.09
CA ASP A 33 20.08 8.19 6.61
C ASP A 33 20.87 9.06 7.60
N TRP A 34 20.39 9.11 8.85
CA TRP A 34 20.97 9.92 9.92
C TRP A 34 22.43 9.56 10.18
N LYS A 35 23.31 10.55 10.03
CA LYS A 35 24.76 10.43 10.30
C LYS A 35 25.30 11.44 11.31
N TRP A 36 24.42 12.16 12.01
CA TRP A 36 24.76 13.35 12.80
C TRP A 36 24.94 13.07 14.30
N GLY A 37 25.30 11.84 14.65
CA GLY A 37 25.57 11.43 16.04
C GLY A 37 24.36 11.65 16.97
N LYS A 38 24.55 12.48 18.00
CA LYS A 38 23.55 12.82 19.03
C LYS A 38 23.10 14.28 18.97
N GLN A 39 23.16 14.95 17.81
CA GLN A 39 22.66 16.33 17.67
C GLN A 39 21.17 16.46 18.10
N ASP A 40 20.36 15.44 17.81
CA ASP A 40 18.96 15.33 18.24
C ASP A 40 18.78 14.96 19.74
N GLY A 41 19.84 14.52 20.43
CA GLY A 41 19.79 13.99 21.79
C GLY A 41 19.76 12.46 21.88
N GLY A 42 19.65 11.75 20.76
CA GLY A 42 19.57 10.28 20.69
C GLY A 42 18.30 9.77 20.02
N GLU A 43 18.28 8.49 19.63
CA GLU A 43 17.12 7.89 18.94
C GLU A 43 15.82 8.09 19.72
N GLY A 44 14.79 8.57 19.02
CA GLY A 44 13.47 8.87 19.59
C GLY A 44 13.33 10.30 20.15
N HIS A 45 14.39 11.10 20.21
CA HIS A 45 14.25 12.50 20.60
C HIS A 45 13.56 13.32 19.50
N VAL A 46 12.71 14.25 19.92
CA VAL A 46 11.80 15.00 19.04
C VAL A 46 12.34 16.40 18.74
N GLY A 47 12.09 16.88 17.53
CA GLY A 47 12.32 18.26 17.12
C GLY A 47 11.15 18.83 16.32
N THR A 48 11.19 20.13 16.09
CA THR A 48 10.23 20.89 15.25
C THR A 48 10.89 21.27 13.93
N VAL A 49 10.22 21.00 12.81
CA VAL A 49 10.56 21.61 11.52
C VAL A 49 10.25 23.10 11.57
N ARG A 50 11.30 23.93 11.53
CA ARG A 50 11.20 25.40 11.64
C ARG A 50 10.85 26.02 10.29
N ASN A 51 11.63 25.70 9.28
CA ASN A 51 11.51 26.22 7.91
C ASN A 51 12.26 25.30 6.95
N PHE A 52 12.05 25.50 5.65
CA PHE A 52 12.82 24.88 4.58
C PHE A 52 13.73 25.95 3.96
N GLU A 53 15.03 25.67 3.86
CA GLU A 53 15.97 26.53 3.13
C GLU A 53 15.86 26.28 1.62
N SER A 54 15.57 25.02 1.25
CA SER A 54 15.32 24.59 -0.13
C SER A 54 14.43 23.34 -0.13
N PRO A 55 14.00 22.83 -1.30
CA PRO A 55 13.26 21.56 -1.38
C PRO A 55 14.05 20.36 -0.85
N ASP A 56 15.38 20.45 -0.79
CA ASP A 56 16.28 19.35 -0.39
C ASP A 56 16.86 19.52 1.03
N GLU A 57 16.64 20.70 1.65
CA GLU A 57 17.24 21.07 2.94
C GLU A 57 16.22 21.73 3.88
N VAL A 58 16.15 21.19 5.09
CA VAL A 58 15.20 21.61 6.13
C VAL A 58 15.90 21.96 7.44
N VAL A 59 15.41 23.00 8.11
CA VAL A 59 15.89 23.44 9.43
C VAL A 59 15.02 22.82 10.51
N VAL A 60 15.66 22.14 11.46
CA VAL A 60 15.00 21.58 12.65
C VAL A 60 15.55 22.21 13.91
N VAL A 61 14.65 22.62 14.81
CA VAL A 61 14.98 22.94 16.20
C VAL A 61 14.60 21.74 17.06
N TRP A 62 15.61 21.01 17.54
CA TRP A 62 15.41 19.90 18.46
C TRP A 62 14.92 20.40 19.80
N ASP A 63 14.12 19.58 20.51
CA ASP A 63 13.58 19.95 21.82
C ASP A 63 14.69 20.27 22.84
N ASN A 64 15.89 19.70 22.67
CA ASN A 64 17.08 20.00 23.48
C ASN A 64 17.69 21.38 23.20
N GLY A 65 17.14 22.14 22.24
CA GLY A 65 17.54 23.48 21.83
C GLY A 65 18.58 23.53 20.70
N THR A 66 19.05 22.39 20.20
CA THR A 66 19.97 22.36 19.05
C THR A 66 19.20 22.68 17.78
N ALA A 67 19.63 23.72 17.05
CA ALA A 67 19.12 24.05 15.71
C ALA A 67 20.14 23.65 14.66
N ALA A 68 19.72 22.95 13.61
CA ALA A 68 20.59 22.51 12.52
C ALA A 68 19.80 22.19 11.25
N ASN A 69 20.53 22.09 10.14
CA ASN A 69 19.98 21.76 8.83
C ASN A 69 20.15 20.26 8.53
N TYR A 70 19.19 19.70 7.81
CA TYR A 70 19.13 18.27 7.51
C TYR A 70 18.65 18.01 6.08
N ARG A 71 19.04 16.87 5.53
CA ARG A 71 18.64 16.44 4.17
C ARG A 71 17.22 15.88 4.18
N CYS A 72 16.40 16.31 3.23
CA CYS A 72 15.04 15.80 3.02
C CYS A 72 14.75 15.37 1.57
N SER A 73 15.80 15.13 0.78
CA SER A 73 15.69 14.71 -0.62
C SER A 73 16.87 13.83 -1.00
N GLY A 74 16.61 12.71 -1.67
CA GLY A 74 17.59 11.66 -2.00
C GLY A 74 18.10 10.87 -0.79
N GLN A 75 18.46 11.56 0.29
CA GLN A 75 18.77 11.01 1.60
C GLN A 75 17.86 11.69 2.63
N TYR A 76 17.33 10.88 3.55
CA TYR A 76 16.30 11.30 4.49
C TYR A 76 16.82 11.22 5.92
N ASP A 77 17.23 12.37 6.45
CA ASP A 77 17.74 12.48 7.81
C ASP A 77 16.63 12.47 8.87
N LEU A 78 15.36 12.57 8.48
CA LEU A 78 14.24 12.80 9.38
C LEU A 78 13.04 11.93 9.03
N ARG A 79 12.28 11.54 10.05
CA ARG A 79 10.93 10.95 9.94
C ARG A 79 9.92 11.88 10.58
N ILE A 80 8.74 11.98 9.97
CA ILE A 80 7.60 12.73 10.52
C ILE A 80 6.97 11.91 11.63
N LEU A 81 7.09 12.39 12.87
CA LEU A 81 6.44 11.80 14.04
C LEU A 81 4.97 12.22 14.14
N ASP A 82 4.70 13.50 13.94
CA ASP A 82 3.35 14.07 13.94
C ASP A 82 3.30 15.31 13.05
N SER A 83 2.42 15.29 12.05
CA SER A 83 2.18 16.43 11.16
C SER A 83 0.94 17.23 11.54
N ALA A 84 0.15 16.84 12.55
CA ALA A 84 -1.02 17.63 12.94
C ALA A 84 -0.72 19.10 13.31
N PRO A 85 0.44 19.45 13.91
CA PRO A 85 0.79 20.86 14.15
C PRO A 85 0.91 21.72 12.88
N THR A 86 1.11 21.11 11.71
CA THR A 86 1.13 21.84 10.42
C THR A 86 -0.28 22.26 9.97
N GLY A 87 -1.31 21.69 10.59
CA GLY A 87 -2.71 21.86 10.21
C GLY A 87 -3.17 20.97 9.03
N VAL A 88 -2.30 20.09 8.52
CA VAL A 88 -2.72 19.11 7.51
C VAL A 88 -3.79 18.19 8.08
N LYS A 89 -4.85 17.95 7.30
CA LYS A 89 -6.01 17.16 7.71
C LYS A 89 -6.67 16.48 6.51
N HIS A 90 -7.32 15.36 6.76
CA HIS A 90 -8.04 14.57 5.76
C HIS A 90 -9.55 14.83 5.92
N GLU A 91 -10.10 15.73 5.11
CA GLU A 91 -11.54 16.00 5.09
C GLU A 91 -12.36 14.74 4.79
N GLY A 92 -13.58 14.67 5.31
CA GLY A 92 -14.45 13.49 5.15
C GLY A 92 -14.04 12.25 5.95
N THR A 93 -12.95 12.30 6.74
CA THR A 93 -12.46 11.15 7.52
C THR A 93 -12.71 11.30 9.01
N MET A 94 -12.84 10.18 9.72
CA MET A 94 -12.96 10.13 11.18
C MET A 94 -12.05 9.03 11.72
N CYS A 95 -11.36 9.31 12.82
CA CYS A 95 -10.68 8.24 13.57
C CYS A 95 -11.73 7.40 14.30
N ASP A 96 -11.87 6.13 13.94
CA ASP A 96 -12.91 5.24 14.48
C ASP A 96 -12.75 4.93 15.97
N THR A 97 -11.57 5.19 16.53
CA THR A 97 -11.32 5.00 17.97
C THR A 97 -11.60 6.25 18.80
N CYS A 98 -10.92 7.37 18.52
CA CYS A 98 -11.06 8.58 19.34
C CYS A 98 -12.09 9.58 18.81
N ARG A 99 -12.74 9.29 17.67
CA ARG A 99 -13.73 10.14 17.01
C ARG A 99 -13.19 11.51 16.57
N GLN A 100 -11.87 11.66 16.44
CA GLN A 100 -11.29 12.86 15.84
C GLN A 100 -11.78 13.00 14.40
N GLN A 101 -12.39 14.16 14.08
CA GLN A 101 -12.93 14.46 12.77
C GLN A 101 -12.72 15.96 12.44
N PRO A 102 -12.12 16.29 11.29
CA PRO A 102 -11.37 15.39 10.41
C PRO A 102 -10.11 14.83 11.09
N ILE A 103 -9.51 13.77 10.55
CA ILE A 103 -8.21 13.30 11.03
C ILE A 103 -7.14 14.34 10.69
N PHE A 104 -6.48 14.89 11.72
CA PHE A 104 -5.32 15.79 11.57
C PHE A 104 -4.01 15.01 11.60
N GLY A 105 -3.07 15.42 10.75
CA GLY A 105 -1.80 14.75 10.54
C GLY A 105 -1.92 13.54 9.62
N ILE A 106 -1.10 12.53 9.85
CA ILE A 106 -1.07 11.29 9.06
C ILE A 106 -2.35 10.48 9.31
N ARG A 107 -3.00 10.04 8.22
CA ARG A 107 -4.12 9.09 8.22
C ARG A 107 -3.61 7.65 8.11
N TRP A 108 -4.16 6.78 8.96
CA TRP A 108 -3.82 5.36 8.99
C TRP A 108 -5.07 4.54 8.71
N LYS A 109 -5.23 4.12 7.44
CA LYS A 109 -6.39 3.34 6.99
C LYS A 109 -6.13 1.85 7.16
N CYS A 110 -6.99 1.13 7.86
CA CYS A 110 -6.89 -0.32 7.95
C CYS A 110 -7.07 -0.93 6.55
N ALA A 111 -6.17 -1.81 6.15
CA ALA A 111 -6.24 -2.48 4.85
C ALA A 111 -7.14 -3.72 4.87
N GLU A 112 -7.47 -4.22 6.06
CA GLU A 112 -8.21 -5.47 6.27
C GLU A 112 -9.67 -5.24 6.66
N CYS A 113 -10.04 -4.00 6.97
CA CYS A 113 -11.41 -3.64 7.35
C CYS A 113 -12.03 -2.68 6.33
N GLY A 114 -13.30 -2.90 6.01
CA GLY A 114 -14.10 -1.95 5.25
C GLY A 114 -14.20 -0.61 6.00
N ASN A 115 -13.68 0.45 5.38
CA ASN A 115 -13.78 1.83 5.83
C ASN A 115 -13.41 2.10 7.31
N TYR A 116 -12.26 1.61 7.76
CA TYR A 116 -11.76 1.87 9.12
C TYR A 116 -10.45 2.68 9.11
N ASP A 117 -10.41 3.75 9.89
CA ASP A 117 -9.36 4.76 9.90
C ASP A 117 -8.92 5.14 11.33
N LEU A 118 -7.62 5.38 11.50
CA LEU A 118 -7.03 5.85 12.75
C LEU A 118 -6.24 7.14 12.53
N CYS A 119 -6.20 8.01 13.54
CA CYS A 119 -5.22 9.09 13.66
C CYS A 119 -3.89 8.55 14.24
N SER A 120 -2.79 9.31 14.11
CA SER A 120 -1.47 8.91 14.61
C SER A 120 -1.44 8.52 16.09
N ILE A 121 -2.19 9.24 16.94
CA ILE A 121 -2.27 8.94 18.38
C ILE A 121 -2.88 7.57 18.61
N CYS A 122 -3.96 7.22 17.90
CA CYS A 122 -4.60 5.91 18.06
C CYS A 122 -3.78 4.79 17.39
N TYR A 123 -3.18 5.06 16.22
CA TYR A 123 -2.36 4.10 15.51
C TYR A 123 -1.14 3.68 16.32
N HIS A 124 -0.39 4.65 16.85
CA HIS A 124 0.76 4.41 17.71
C HIS A 124 0.36 4.04 19.15
N GLY A 125 -0.86 4.38 19.59
CA GLY A 125 -1.45 3.97 20.86
C GLY A 125 -2.04 2.56 20.87
N ASP A 126 -1.66 1.72 19.91
CA ASP A 126 -2.07 0.31 19.78
C ASP A 126 -3.59 0.10 19.76
N LYS A 127 -4.33 1.06 19.20
CA LYS A 127 -5.76 0.93 18.95
C LYS A 127 -6.00 0.11 17.68
N HIS A 128 -7.16 -0.53 17.60
CA HIS A 128 -7.50 -1.53 16.58
C HIS A 128 -6.57 -2.75 16.59
N GLN A 129 -6.85 -3.74 15.75
CA GLN A 129 -6.07 -4.98 15.70
C GLN A 129 -4.63 -4.71 15.25
N LEU A 130 -3.67 -5.17 16.05
CA LEU A 130 -2.23 -5.02 15.77
C LEU A 130 -1.74 -5.96 14.67
N ARG A 131 -2.50 -7.03 14.39
CA ARG A 131 -2.26 -7.94 13.27
C ARG A 131 -2.73 -7.38 11.95
N HIS A 132 -3.66 -6.42 11.96
CA HIS A 132 -4.11 -5.80 10.73
C HIS A 132 -3.02 -4.89 10.17
N ARG A 133 -2.80 -5.00 8.87
CA ARG A 133 -1.98 -4.10 8.08
C ARG A 133 -2.73 -2.80 7.81
N PHE A 134 -1.97 -1.75 7.63
CA PHE A 134 -2.50 -0.41 7.42
C PHE A 134 -1.86 0.20 6.19
N TYR A 135 -2.66 0.99 5.49
CA TYR A 135 -2.17 2.00 4.59
C TYR A 135 -1.84 3.27 5.38
N ARG A 136 -0.66 3.82 5.15
CA ARG A 136 -0.28 5.16 5.57
C ARG A 136 -0.59 6.15 4.45
N ILE A 137 -1.32 7.20 4.78
CA ILE A 137 -1.64 8.31 3.88
C ILE A 137 -1.14 9.56 4.57
N THR A 138 0.02 10.07 4.14
CA THR A 138 0.78 11.11 4.87
C THR A 138 0.14 12.49 4.74
N THR A 139 -0.33 12.82 3.54
CA THR A 139 -1.04 14.06 3.21
C THR A 139 -2.26 13.75 2.34
N PRO A 140 -3.27 14.64 2.28
CA PRO A 140 -4.34 14.54 1.30
C PRO A 140 -3.76 14.43 -0.12
N GLY A 141 -4.28 13.48 -0.91
CA GLY A 141 -3.79 13.21 -2.27
C GLY A 141 -2.47 12.45 -2.36
N SER A 142 -1.80 12.12 -1.24
CA SER A 142 -0.64 11.21 -1.27
C SER A 142 -1.05 9.77 -1.58
N GLU A 143 -0.17 9.05 -2.27
CA GLU A 143 -0.35 7.62 -2.50
C GLU A 143 -0.36 6.88 -1.16
N ARG A 144 -1.28 5.91 -1.04
CA ARG A 144 -1.36 5.04 0.13
C ARG A 144 -0.16 4.10 0.17
N VAL A 145 0.62 4.16 1.24
CA VAL A 145 1.77 3.26 1.45
C VAL A 145 1.32 2.08 2.29
N PHE A 146 1.40 0.86 1.75
CA PHE A 146 1.09 -0.35 2.49
C PHE A 146 2.17 -0.67 3.53
N LEU A 147 1.77 -0.99 4.75
CA LEU A 147 2.69 -1.20 5.87
C LEU A 147 2.61 -2.62 6.42
N GLU A 148 3.72 -3.05 7.01
CA GLU A 148 3.79 -4.25 7.83
C GLU A 148 2.90 -4.16 9.08
N THR A 149 2.56 -5.32 9.63
CA THR A 149 1.72 -5.40 10.83
C THR A 149 2.41 -4.76 12.03
N ARG A 150 1.67 -3.94 12.79
CA ARG A 150 2.18 -3.34 14.03
C ARG A 150 2.70 -4.38 15.04
N ARG A 151 2.07 -5.57 15.11
CA ARG A 151 2.47 -6.66 16.01
C ARG A 151 3.91 -7.12 15.82
N LYS A 152 4.44 -7.12 14.59
CA LYS A 152 5.80 -7.57 14.27
C LYS A 152 6.82 -6.42 14.19
N SER A 153 6.33 -5.17 14.24
CA SER A 153 7.16 -3.99 14.02
C SER A 153 7.78 -3.46 15.31
N LYS A 154 8.99 -2.92 15.19
CA LYS A 154 9.72 -2.35 16.33
C LYS A 154 9.05 -1.05 16.79
N LYS A 155 8.78 -0.99 18.09
CA LYS A 155 8.28 0.22 18.75
C LYS A 155 9.40 0.86 19.58
N ILE A 156 9.49 2.18 19.52
CA ILE A 156 10.44 2.98 20.33
C ILE A 156 9.69 4.03 21.15
N ALA A 157 10.23 4.43 22.29
CA ALA A 157 9.70 5.55 23.06
C ALA A 157 10.23 6.87 22.50
N VAL A 158 9.36 7.87 22.31
CA VAL A 158 9.81 9.23 21.98
C VAL A 158 10.09 10.04 23.24
N ARG A 159 11.00 11.02 23.12
CA ARG A 159 11.48 11.84 24.25
C ARG A 159 11.60 13.31 23.85
N GLY A 160 11.29 14.22 24.77
CA GLY A 160 11.33 15.65 24.48
C GLY A 160 10.41 16.46 25.38
N ILE A 161 9.77 17.48 24.80
CA ILE A 161 8.78 18.35 25.43
C ILE A 161 7.45 17.59 25.51
N PHE A 162 7.28 16.84 26.59
CA PHE A 162 6.08 16.07 26.93
C PHE A 162 5.70 16.31 28.41
N PRO A 163 4.51 15.91 28.87
CA PRO A 163 4.12 16.05 30.28
C PRO A 163 5.20 15.50 31.23
N GLY A 164 5.62 16.34 32.18
CA GLY A 164 6.71 16.03 33.10
C GLY A 164 8.08 16.59 32.70
N ALA A 165 8.28 17.04 31.46
CA ALA A 165 9.55 17.61 31.02
C ALA A 165 9.87 18.90 31.78
N ARG A 166 11.16 19.10 32.06
CA ARG A 166 11.67 20.35 32.63
C ARG A 166 12.22 21.21 31.52
N VAL A 167 11.74 22.44 31.43
CA VAL A 167 11.99 23.35 30.31
C VAL A 167 12.49 24.70 30.78
N VAL A 168 13.16 25.41 29.87
CA VAL A 168 13.49 26.84 29.92
C VAL A 168 12.95 27.49 28.63
N ARG A 169 12.99 28.83 28.55
CA ARG A 169 12.67 29.52 27.28
C ARG A 169 13.54 29.03 26.12
N GLY A 170 12.92 28.86 24.96
CA GLY A 170 13.52 28.41 23.70
C GLY A 170 13.95 29.57 22.82
N VAL A 171 14.26 29.27 21.55
CA VAL A 171 14.84 30.23 20.60
C VAL A 171 13.82 31.26 20.11
N ASP A 172 12.53 30.91 20.08
CA ASP A 172 11.44 31.78 19.58
C ASP A 172 10.68 32.50 20.69
N TRP A 173 11.23 32.50 21.90
CA TRP A 173 10.58 33.11 23.05
C TRP A 173 10.33 34.61 22.84
N GLN A 174 9.07 35.01 22.97
CA GLN A 174 8.60 36.40 22.82
C GLN A 174 7.63 36.80 23.94
N TRP A 175 7.72 36.13 25.09
CA TRP A 175 6.72 36.19 26.17
C TRP A 175 7.23 36.94 27.40
N GLU A 176 8.07 37.96 27.19
CA GLU A 176 8.70 38.76 28.26
C GLU A 176 9.34 37.87 29.34
N ASP A 177 9.25 38.26 30.62
CA ASP A 177 9.73 37.46 31.75
C ASP A 177 8.59 36.70 32.43
N GLN A 178 7.64 36.17 31.66
CA GLN A 178 6.59 35.30 32.21
C GLN A 178 7.18 34.07 32.93
N ASP A 179 8.33 33.56 32.48
CA ASP A 179 9.09 32.48 33.14
C ASP A 179 9.89 32.96 34.38
N GLY A 180 9.89 34.25 34.68
CA GLY A 180 10.67 34.89 35.74
C GLY A 180 12.10 35.24 35.35
N GLY A 181 12.42 35.26 34.06
CA GLY A 181 13.72 35.63 33.52
C GLY A 181 14.45 34.49 32.81
N ASN A 182 15.36 34.82 31.90
CA ASN A 182 16.06 33.83 31.09
C ASN A 182 16.80 32.80 31.94
N GLY A 183 16.63 31.51 31.61
CA GLY A 183 17.22 30.37 32.31
C GLY A 183 16.42 29.87 33.50
N ARG A 184 15.32 30.53 33.89
CA ARG A 184 14.38 30.00 34.87
C ARG A 184 13.63 28.81 34.30
N ARG A 185 13.29 27.87 35.18
CA ARG A 185 12.78 26.55 34.80
C ARG A 185 11.29 26.45 35.04
N GLY A 186 10.64 25.63 34.21
CA GLY A 186 9.26 25.24 34.37
C GLY A 186 9.07 23.75 34.11
N LYS A 187 7.87 23.27 34.44
CA LYS A 187 7.44 21.90 34.18
C LYS A 187 6.30 21.92 33.17
N VAL A 188 6.43 21.15 32.10
CA VAL A 188 5.34 20.89 31.17
C VAL A 188 4.30 20.04 31.88
N GLN A 189 3.06 20.51 31.95
CA GLN A 189 1.95 19.75 32.52
C GLN A 189 1.19 18.98 31.45
N GLU A 190 0.99 19.59 30.29
CA GLU A 190 0.15 19.04 29.23
C GLU A 190 0.61 19.53 27.86
N ILE A 191 0.37 18.72 26.83
CA ILE A 191 0.46 19.12 25.43
C ILE A 191 -0.95 19.43 24.95
N GLN A 192 -1.14 20.62 24.41
CA GLN A 192 -2.42 21.15 24.00
C GLN A 192 -2.36 21.65 22.56
N ASP A 193 -3.52 22.03 22.05
CA ASP A 193 -3.66 22.64 20.73
C ASP A 193 -3.42 24.15 20.87
N TRP A 194 -2.53 24.74 20.08
CA TRP A 194 -2.42 26.21 20.03
C TRP A 194 -3.68 26.82 19.43
N SER A 195 -4.25 26.14 18.43
CA SER A 195 -5.53 26.47 17.81
C SER A 195 -6.21 25.19 17.33
N ALA A 196 -7.53 25.24 17.11
CA ALA A 196 -8.28 24.11 16.57
C ALA A 196 -7.78 23.66 15.18
N ALA A 197 -7.11 24.55 14.43
CA ALA A 197 -6.52 24.25 13.13
C ALA A 197 -5.09 23.69 13.22
N SER A 198 -4.46 23.71 14.40
CA SER A 198 -3.11 23.18 14.62
C SER A 198 -3.08 22.40 15.94
N PRO A 199 -3.55 21.14 15.94
CA PRO A 199 -3.56 20.33 17.14
C PRO A 199 -2.16 19.94 17.62
N ARG A 200 -2.01 19.71 18.94
CA ARG A 200 -0.79 19.23 19.61
C ARG A 200 0.46 20.06 19.30
N SER A 201 0.27 21.36 19.16
CA SER A 201 1.27 22.33 18.73
C SER A 201 1.71 23.29 19.84
N ALA A 202 1.27 23.04 21.07
CA ALA A 202 1.55 23.86 22.24
C ALA A 202 1.79 23.03 23.51
N ALA A 203 2.47 23.62 24.48
CA ALA A 203 2.70 23.02 25.80
C ALA A 203 2.29 23.98 26.91
N TYR A 204 1.46 23.50 27.85
CA TYR A 204 1.09 24.24 29.05
C TYR A 204 2.18 24.05 30.11
N VAL A 205 2.80 25.15 30.54
CA VAL A 205 3.93 25.14 31.46
C VAL A 205 3.55 25.82 32.77
N VAL A 206 3.92 25.19 33.88
CA VAL A 206 3.93 25.81 35.20
C VAL A 206 5.39 26.08 35.58
N TRP A 207 5.75 27.34 35.70
CA TRP A 207 7.08 27.80 36.05
C TRP A 207 7.34 27.67 37.54
N ASP A 208 8.62 27.57 37.94
CA ASP A 208 9.00 27.42 39.35
C ASP A 208 8.65 28.64 40.21
N ASN A 209 8.46 29.81 39.59
CA ASN A 209 7.95 31.02 40.24
C ASN A 209 6.41 31.04 40.35
N ALA A 210 5.75 29.92 40.06
CA ALA A 210 4.30 29.71 40.06
C ALA A 210 3.52 30.42 38.93
N SER A 211 4.17 31.15 38.02
CA SER A 211 3.50 31.61 36.80
C SER A 211 3.16 30.43 35.90
N LYS A 212 2.17 30.61 35.03
CA LYS A 212 1.69 29.54 34.14
C LYS A 212 1.18 30.14 32.84
N ASN A 213 1.50 29.50 31.72
CA ASN A 213 0.95 29.88 30.42
C ASN A 213 1.08 28.74 29.41
N LEU A 214 0.49 28.96 28.22
CA LEU A 214 0.62 28.11 27.06
C LEU A 214 1.69 28.67 26.11
N TYR A 215 2.57 27.81 25.59
CA TYR A 215 3.70 28.19 24.73
C TYR A 215 3.76 27.34 23.46
N ARG A 216 4.27 27.88 22.36
CA ARG A 216 4.32 27.19 21.07
C ARG A 216 5.40 26.11 21.05
N VAL A 217 5.01 24.93 20.60
CA VAL A 217 5.88 23.77 20.39
C VAL A 217 5.44 23.10 19.08
N GLY A 218 5.86 23.68 17.96
CA GLY A 218 5.48 23.23 16.61
C GLY A 218 4.50 24.16 15.88
N PHE A 219 3.68 24.95 16.59
CA PHE A 219 2.80 25.92 15.92
C PHE A 219 3.63 26.89 15.06
N GLU A 220 3.34 26.95 13.75
CA GLU A 220 4.10 27.73 12.75
C GLU A 220 5.62 27.49 12.76
N GLY A 221 6.07 26.29 13.17
CA GLY A 221 7.50 25.97 13.26
C GLY A 221 8.22 26.57 14.47
N MET A 222 7.49 27.16 15.42
CA MET A 222 8.04 27.86 16.57
C MET A 222 8.43 26.89 17.70
N ALA A 223 9.54 27.20 18.36
CA ALA A 223 10.10 26.49 19.51
C ALA A 223 10.32 27.48 20.67
N ASP A 224 9.22 27.81 21.36
CA ASP A 224 9.24 28.72 22.51
C ASP A 224 9.89 28.08 23.75
N LEU A 225 10.09 26.76 23.75
CA LEU A 225 10.62 26.01 24.89
C LEU A 225 11.83 25.16 24.49
N LYS A 226 12.71 24.93 25.45
CA LYS A 226 13.88 24.05 25.36
C LYS A 226 13.93 23.14 26.59
N VAL A 227 14.14 21.84 26.39
CA VAL A 227 14.28 20.90 27.51
C VAL A 227 15.62 21.04 28.21
N VAL A 228 15.59 20.95 29.54
CA VAL A 228 16.74 20.71 30.41
C VAL A 228 16.72 19.26 30.89
N ASN A 229 15.54 18.73 31.17
CA ASN A 229 15.31 17.31 31.39
C ASN A 229 14.11 16.90 30.53
N ASP A 230 14.34 16.08 29.53
CA ASP A 230 13.29 15.57 28.67
C ASP A 230 12.37 14.58 29.43
N ALA A 231 11.13 14.46 28.95
CA ALA A 231 10.20 13.43 29.41
C ALA A 231 9.93 12.42 28.31
N LYS A 232 9.51 11.21 28.71
CA LYS A 232 9.00 10.20 27.79
C LYS A 232 7.63 10.63 27.28
N GLY A 233 7.46 10.66 25.97
CA GLY A 233 6.16 10.77 25.31
C GLY A 233 5.59 9.39 24.99
N GLN A 234 4.77 9.34 23.94
CA GLN A 234 4.19 8.10 23.44
C GLN A 234 5.26 7.12 22.89
N THR A 235 4.85 5.89 22.61
CA THR A 235 5.68 4.94 21.85
C THR A 235 5.20 4.91 20.41
N VAL A 236 6.11 4.77 19.45
CA VAL A 236 5.79 4.82 18.02
C VAL A 236 6.46 3.68 17.25
N TYR A 237 5.81 3.27 16.16
CA TYR A 237 6.34 2.32 15.19
C TYR A 237 7.27 3.08 14.25
N ARG A 238 8.56 3.17 14.61
CA ARG A 238 9.55 4.02 13.94
C ARG A 238 9.56 3.83 12.43
N ASP A 239 9.60 2.57 11.99
CA ASP A 239 9.73 2.24 10.57
C ASP A 239 8.43 2.40 9.79
N HIS A 240 7.31 2.70 10.47
CA HIS A 240 6.04 3.04 9.84
C HIS A 240 5.88 4.54 9.62
N LEU A 241 6.73 5.38 10.24
CA LEU A 241 6.69 6.82 10.02
C LEU A 241 7.25 7.17 8.63
N PRO A 242 6.64 8.14 7.92
CA PRO A 242 7.15 8.57 6.62
C PRO A 242 8.43 9.38 6.81
N CYS A 243 9.32 9.30 5.83
CA CYS A 243 10.48 10.18 5.77
C CYS A 243 10.03 11.60 5.44
N LEU A 244 10.65 12.60 6.07
CA LEU A 244 10.35 14.00 5.74
C LEU A 244 10.93 14.33 4.37
N GLY A 245 10.09 14.83 3.47
CA GLY A 245 10.44 15.14 2.07
C GLY A 245 10.41 13.93 1.12
N GLU A 246 10.07 12.74 1.63
CA GLU A 246 9.73 11.59 0.79
C GLU A 246 8.40 11.84 0.09
N GLN A 247 8.47 12.30 -1.14
CA GLN A 247 7.37 12.17 -2.08
C GLN A 247 7.38 10.70 -2.51
N GLY A 248 6.37 9.93 -2.08
CA GLY A 248 6.22 8.54 -2.51
C GLY A 248 6.45 8.44 -4.01
N ALA A 249 7.21 7.41 -4.44
CA ALA A 249 7.68 7.15 -5.80
C ALA A 249 7.08 8.14 -6.82
N GLY A 250 7.81 9.26 -7.01
CA GLY A 250 7.25 10.50 -7.52
C GLY A 250 6.24 10.30 -8.64
N ARG A 251 5.05 10.89 -8.52
CA ARG A 251 4.02 10.92 -9.57
C ARG A 251 4.03 9.67 -10.46
N SER A 252 3.73 8.52 -9.87
CA SER A 252 3.52 7.29 -10.62
C SER A 252 2.22 6.57 -10.29
N GLY A 253 1.21 7.32 -9.83
CA GLY A 253 -0.15 7.08 -10.36
C GLY A 253 -0.19 7.53 -11.82
N PRO A 254 -1.02 6.93 -12.70
CA PRO A 254 -1.16 7.41 -14.06
C PRO A 254 -1.46 8.93 -14.04
N PRO A 255 -0.91 9.69 -15.00
CA PRO A 255 -0.77 11.14 -14.88
C PRO A 255 -2.12 11.82 -14.63
N GLY A 256 -2.16 12.68 -13.61
CA GLY A 256 -3.35 13.41 -13.15
C GLY A 256 -4.24 13.90 -14.30
N LEU A 257 -5.45 13.35 -14.34
CA LEU A 257 -6.51 13.70 -15.26
C LEU A 257 -7.01 15.11 -14.96
N LYS A 258 -7.21 15.92 -15.99
CA LYS A 258 -7.79 17.27 -15.92
C LYS A 258 -9.03 17.34 -16.80
N ILE A 259 -9.89 18.31 -16.51
CA ILE A 259 -11.05 18.63 -17.36
C ILE A 259 -10.58 18.86 -18.80
N GLY A 260 -11.22 18.18 -19.74
CA GLY A 260 -10.90 18.18 -21.16
C GLY A 260 -10.01 17.03 -21.64
N ASP A 261 -9.43 16.23 -20.74
CA ASP A 261 -8.66 15.04 -21.14
C ASP A 261 -9.58 13.97 -21.75
N GLN A 262 -9.09 13.29 -22.78
CA GLN A 262 -9.71 12.08 -23.31
C GLN A 262 -9.24 10.88 -22.49
N VAL A 263 -10.12 9.93 -22.19
CA VAL A 263 -9.84 8.78 -21.31
C VAL A 263 -10.51 7.49 -21.81
N ASN A 264 -9.84 6.36 -21.59
CA ASN A 264 -10.34 5.01 -21.85
C ASN A 264 -10.41 4.20 -20.54
N VAL A 265 -11.19 3.12 -20.55
CA VAL A 265 -11.18 2.09 -19.50
C VAL A 265 -10.50 0.85 -20.07
N ASP A 266 -9.24 0.63 -19.71
CA ASP A 266 -8.41 -0.46 -20.25
C ASP A 266 -8.22 -1.62 -19.24
N LEU A 267 -9.15 -1.76 -18.31
CA LEU A 267 -9.14 -2.80 -17.26
C LEU A 267 -10.29 -3.79 -17.47
N ASP A 268 -10.09 -5.02 -17.02
CA ASP A 268 -11.13 -6.05 -17.05
C ASP A 268 -12.36 -5.63 -16.22
N LEU A 269 -13.56 -6.01 -16.68
CA LEU A 269 -14.84 -5.62 -16.07
C LEU A 269 -14.89 -5.90 -14.56
N GLU A 270 -14.41 -7.06 -14.11
CA GLU A 270 -14.41 -7.42 -12.68
C GLU A 270 -13.52 -6.46 -11.86
N ILE A 271 -12.40 -6.02 -12.43
CA ILE A 271 -11.50 -5.05 -11.81
C ILE A 271 -12.16 -3.67 -11.78
N VAL A 272 -12.80 -3.26 -12.87
CA VAL A 272 -13.55 -2.00 -12.95
C VAL A 272 -14.66 -1.96 -11.90
N GLN A 273 -15.48 -3.02 -11.82
CA GLN A 273 -16.54 -3.14 -10.82
C GLN A 273 -16.00 -3.10 -9.39
N SER A 274 -14.88 -3.78 -9.13
CA SER A 274 -14.24 -3.73 -7.82
C SER A 274 -13.72 -2.33 -7.48
N LEU A 275 -13.10 -1.62 -8.42
CA LEU A 275 -12.53 -0.27 -8.21
C LEU A 275 -13.60 0.82 -8.10
N GLN A 276 -14.77 0.61 -8.70
CA GLN A 276 -15.91 1.53 -8.64
C GLN A 276 -16.65 1.50 -7.30
N HIS A 277 -16.39 0.52 -6.41
CA HIS A 277 -17.01 0.49 -5.09
C HIS A 277 -16.62 1.71 -4.26
N GLY A 278 -17.59 2.54 -3.91
CA GLY A 278 -17.38 3.80 -3.19
C GLY A 278 -17.00 4.99 -4.06
N HIS A 279 -16.99 4.82 -5.39
CA HIS A 279 -16.57 5.82 -6.39
C HIS A 279 -17.60 5.94 -7.53
N GLY A 280 -18.87 6.16 -7.18
CA GLY A 280 -20.01 6.19 -8.13
C GLY A 280 -20.65 4.84 -8.43
N GLY A 281 -19.97 3.72 -8.17
CA GLY A 281 -20.49 2.37 -8.39
C GLY A 281 -20.49 1.94 -9.86
N TRP A 282 -20.96 0.71 -10.12
CA TRP A 282 -21.12 0.19 -11.48
C TRP A 282 -22.60 -0.08 -11.77
N THR A 283 -23.05 0.27 -12.97
CA THR A 283 -24.39 -0.05 -13.48
C THR A 283 -24.30 -0.57 -14.91
N ASP A 284 -25.30 -1.34 -15.38
CA ASP A 284 -25.32 -1.89 -16.74
C ASP A 284 -25.33 -0.81 -17.83
N GLY A 285 -25.67 0.44 -17.52
CA GLY A 285 -25.54 1.56 -18.47
C GLY A 285 -24.08 1.92 -18.81
N MET A 286 -23.13 1.51 -17.97
CA MET A 286 -21.71 1.88 -18.09
C MET A 286 -20.90 0.98 -19.03
N PHE A 287 -21.51 -0.08 -19.61
CA PHE A 287 -20.80 -0.96 -20.54
C PHE A 287 -20.23 -0.22 -21.77
N GLU A 288 -20.85 0.89 -22.17
CA GLU A 288 -20.32 1.74 -23.25
C GLU A 288 -18.88 2.20 -22.97
N CYS A 289 -18.55 2.44 -21.70
CA CYS A 289 -17.29 3.01 -21.24
C CYS A 289 -16.09 2.08 -21.43
N LEU A 290 -16.31 0.77 -21.55
CA LEU A 290 -15.25 -0.24 -21.74
C LEU A 290 -14.75 -0.29 -23.19
N SER A 291 -15.48 0.30 -24.12
CA SER A 291 -15.22 0.21 -25.56
C SER A 291 -15.15 1.56 -26.27
N SER A 292 -15.36 2.64 -25.52
CA SER A 292 -15.46 4.00 -26.05
C SER A 292 -14.56 4.95 -25.26
N THR A 293 -13.97 5.89 -25.97
CA THR A 293 -13.25 7.01 -25.36
C THR A 293 -14.23 8.04 -24.83
N GLY A 294 -14.06 8.43 -23.57
CA GLY A 294 -14.82 9.48 -22.91
C GLY A 294 -13.99 10.73 -22.69
N THR A 295 -14.66 11.86 -22.43
CA THR A 295 -14.02 13.14 -22.13
C THR A 295 -14.23 13.49 -20.66
N VAL A 296 -13.16 13.82 -19.93
CA VAL A 296 -13.26 14.31 -18.56
C VAL A 296 -13.96 15.68 -18.56
N VAL A 297 -15.12 15.77 -17.93
CA VAL A 297 -15.94 16.99 -17.85
C VAL A 297 -16.02 17.56 -16.44
N GLY A 298 -15.62 16.80 -15.43
CA GLY A 298 -15.60 17.25 -14.04
C GLY A 298 -14.71 16.37 -13.18
N ILE A 299 -14.30 16.93 -12.04
CA ILE A 299 -13.65 16.22 -10.95
C ILE A 299 -14.43 16.62 -9.71
N ASP A 300 -14.99 15.66 -8.99
CA ASP A 300 -15.82 15.94 -7.82
C ASP A 300 -14.98 16.15 -6.54
N GLU A 301 -15.67 16.35 -5.42
CA GLU A 301 -15.06 16.65 -4.11
C GLU A 301 -14.29 15.45 -3.54
N ASP A 302 -14.60 14.22 -3.97
CA ASP A 302 -13.94 12.98 -3.57
C ASP A 302 -12.76 12.61 -4.52
N HIS A 303 -12.47 13.47 -5.50
CA HIS A 303 -11.49 13.31 -6.57
C HIS A 303 -11.80 12.22 -7.59
N ASP A 304 -13.07 11.82 -7.70
CA ASP A 304 -13.51 10.97 -8.79
C ASP A 304 -13.75 11.76 -10.07
N ILE A 305 -13.57 11.06 -11.18
CA ILE A 305 -13.51 11.66 -12.51
C ILE A 305 -14.87 11.50 -13.18
N VAL A 306 -15.51 12.63 -13.48
CA VAL A 306 -16.76 12.65 -14.24
C VAL A 306 -16.43 12.70 -15.72
N VAL A 307 -16.81 11.64 -16.44
CA VAL A 307 -16.51 11.44 -17.86
C VAL A 307 -17.80 11.46 -18.68
N ALA A 308 -17.82 12.27 -19.74
CA ALA A 308 -18.93 12.33 -20.71
C ALA A 308 -18.62 11.51 -21.96
N TYR A 309 -19.63 10.84 -22.50
CA TYR A 309 -19.55 10.00 -23.70
C TYR A 309 -20.40 10.58 -24.84
N SER A 310 -20.15 10.11 -26.08
CA SER A 310 -20.86 10.55 -27.29
C SER A 310 -22.35 10.22 -27.28
N SER A 311 -22.76 9.26 -26.46
CA SER A 311 -24.17 8.95 -26.15
C SER A 311 -24.90 10.07 -25.40
N GLY A 312 -24.17 11.03 -24.84
CA GLY A 312 -24.69 12.08 -23.96
C GLY A 312 -24.68 11.70 -22.47
N ASN A 313 -24.35 10.45 -22.15
CA ASN A 313 -24.25 9.97 -20.76
C ASN A 313 -23.01 10.53 -20.07
N ARG A 314 -23.10 10.63 -18.73
CA ARG A 314 -22.00 11.03 -17.86
C ARG A 314 -21.87 10.03 -16.73
N TRP A 315 -20.65 9.59 -16.49
CA TRP A 315 -20.35 8.57 -15.49
C TRP A 315 -19.19 9.01 -14.61
N THR A 316 -19.28 8.72 -13.32
CA THR A 316 -18.23 9.01 -12.32
C THR A 316 -17.34 7.78 -12.15
N PHE A 317 -16.03 7.99 -12.21
CA PHE A 317 -15.05 6.93 -12.12
C PHE A 317 -14.02 7.17 -11.02
N ASN A 318 -13.63 6.09 -10.35
CA ASN A 318 -12.36 6.02 -9.66
C ASN A 318 -11.23 6.38 -10.66
N PRO A 319 -10.32 7.31 -10.36
CA PRO A 319 -9.24 7.70 -11.26
C PRO A 319 -8.38 6.53 -11.75
N ALA A 320 -8.23 5.47 -10.95
CA ALA A 320 -7.45 4.28 -11.31
C ALA A 320 -8.09 3.42 -12.41
N VAL A 321 -9.39 3.61 -12.67
CA VAL A 321 -10.11 2.94 -13.76
C VAL A 321 -9.78 3.56 -15.12
N LEU A 322 -9.33 4.81 -15.13
CA LEU A 322 -9.20 5.61 -16.34
C LEU A 322 -7.74 5.71 -16.79
N THR A 323 -7.51 5.37 -18.05
CA THR A 323 -6.26 5.65 -18.75
C THR A 323 -6.42 6.94 -19.54
N LYS A 324 -5.54 7.92 -19.31
CA LYS A 324 -5.48 9.13 -20.15
C LYS A 324 -5.07 8.79 -21.57
N VAL A 325 -5.90 9.17 -22.53
CA VAL A 325 -5.55 9.19 -23.95
C VAL A 325 -4.67 10.41 -24.19
N ALA A 326 -3.42 10.19 -24.62
CA ALA A 326 -2.48 11.26 -24.89
C ALA A 326 -2.95 12.11 -26.08
N THR A 327 -3.33 13.36 -25.84
CA THR A 327 -3.62 14.33 -26.90
C THR A 327 -2.35 15.15 -27.22
N PRO A 328 -1.87 15.17 -28.46
CA PRO A 328 -0.82 16.09 -28.89
C PRO A 328 -1.44 17.49 -29.03
N ASN A 329 -1.03 18.44 -28.18
CA ASN A 329 -1.54 19.80 -28.24
C ASN A 329 -1.12 20.50 -29.55
N SER A 330 -2.14 20.84 -30.34
CA SER A 330 -2.28 22.00 -31.24
C SER A 330 -0.99 22.64 -31.80
N SER A 331 -0.79 22.38 -33.10
CA SER A 331 -0.34 23.32 -34.13
C SER A 331 0.99 24.05 -33.87
N GLU A 332 2.09 23.46 -34.32
CA GLU A 332 2.85 23.94 -35.50
C GLU A 332 3.57 22.75 -36.15
N GLY A 333 3.29 22.52 -37.44
CA GLY A 333 4.06 21.61 -38.32
C GLY A 333 3.70 20.12 -38.22
N PHE A 334 3.03 19.62 -39.26
CA PHE A 334 2.83 18.19 -39.52
C PHE A 334 4.09 17.34 -39.26
N ASN A 335 4.00 16.37 -38.34
CA ASN A 335 4.44 15.00 -38.57
C ASN A 335 3.94 14.07 -37.45
N GLU A 336 3.39 12.94 -37.89
CA GLU A 336 2.68 11.91 -37.15
C GLU A 336 3.52 11.26 -36.02
N THR A 337 2.85 10.78 -34.97
CA THR A 337 3.42 9.82 -34.03
C THR A 337 3.68 8.51 -34.78
N PRO A 338 4.77 7.77 -34.53
CA PRO A 338 5.08 6.58 -35.32
C PRO A 338 4.11 5.45 -34.94
N GLN A 339 2.99 5.35 -35.66
CA GLN A 339 2.35 4.07 -35.91
C GLN A 339 3.43 3.12 -36.44
N GLN A 340 3.49 1.90 -35.92
CA GLN A 340 4.37 0.87 -36.49
C GLN A 340 3.98 0.70 -37.96
N GLN A 341 4.75 1.34 -38.84
CA GLN A 341 4.42 1.39 -40.25
C GLN A 341 4.78 0.02 -40.85
N PHE A 342 3.74 -0.75 -41.14
CA PHE A 342 3.85 -2.03 -41.83
C PHE A 342 4.02 -1.78 -43.33
N ALA A 343 4.85 -2.61 -43.95
CA ALA A 343 5.04 -2.64 -45.39
C ALA A 343 4.84 -4.08 -45.91
N VAL A 344 4.41 -4.19 -47.18
CA VAL A 344 4.34 -5.49 -47.85
C VAL A 344 5.72 -6.13 -47.90
N GLY A 345 5.82 -7.34 -47.35
CA GLY A 345 7.06 -8.11 -47.18
C GLY A 345 7.64 -8.11 -45.77
N ASP A 346 7.09 -7.33 -44.84
CA ASP A 346 7.51 -7.36 -43.43
C ASP A 346 7.23 -8.72 -42.78
N VAL A 347 8.14 -9.12 -41.89
CA VAL A 347 8.01 -10.32 -41.07
C VAL A 347 7.38 -9.93 -39.75
N VAL A 348 6.28 -10.58 -39.38
CA VAL A 348 5.51 -10.29 -38.17
C VAL A 348 5.28 -11.55 -37.34
N GLN A 349 5.17 -11.40 -36.03
CA GLN A 349 4.74 -12.45 -35.12
C GLN A 349 3.26 -12.24 -34.77
N ILE A 350 2.45 -13.28 -34.95
CA ILE A 350 1.05 -13.27 -34.54
C ILE A 350 0.97 -13.32 -33.01
N CYS A 351 0.03 -12.58 -32.42
CA CYS A 351 -0.27 -12.63 -30.99
C CYS A 351 -0.42 -14.09 -30.53
N SER A 352 0.17 -14.45 -29.39
CA SER A 352 0.11 -15.80 -28.81
C SER A 352 -1.04 -15.96 -27.81
N ASP A 353 -1.67 -14.86 -27.42
CA ASP A 353 -2.83 -14.84 -26.53
C ASP A 353 -4.13 -15.00 -27.34
N LEU A 354 -4.80 -16.14 -27.12
CA LEU A 354 -6.03 -16.55 -27.80
C LEU A 354 -7.20 -15.60 -27.54
N GLU A 355 -7.38 -15.13 -26.31
CA GLU A 355 -8.52 -14.27 -25.97
C GLU A 355 -8.30 -12.85 -26.46
N ARG A 356 -7.05 -12.36 -26.38
CA ARG A 356 -6.67 -11.06 -26.95
C ARG A 356 -6.85 -11.01 -28.47
N ILE A 357 -6.40 -12.04 -29.20
CA ILE A 357 -6.54 -12.03 -30.67
C ILE A 357 -8.00 -12.15 -31.10
N LYS A 358 -8.83 -12.95 -30.42
CA LYS A 358 -10.27 -13.03 -30.69
C LYS A 358 -10.95 -11.68 -30.57
N MET A 359 -10.59 -10.90 -29.56
CA MET A 359 -11.12 -9.55 -29.37
C MET A 359 -10.67 -8.60 -30.47
N LEU A 360 -9.37 -8.60 -30.80
CA LEU A 360 -8.79 -7.71 -31.82
C LEU A 360 -9.30 -7.99 -33.24
N GLN A 361 -9.69 -9.23 -33.52
CA GLN A 361 -10.22 -9.63 -34.82
C GLN A 361 -11.69 -9.24 -35.04
N ARG A 362 -12.44 -8.88 -34.00
CA ARG A 362 -13.83 -8.42 -34.16
C ARG A 362 -13.87 -7.15 -34.99
N GLY A 363 -14.64 -7.14 -36.08
CA GLY A 363 -14.68 -6.05 -37.04
C GLY A 363 -13.48 -5.96 -37.99
N HIS A 364 -12.51 -6.86 -37.88
CA HIS A 364 -11.23 -6.87 -38.63
C HIS A 364 -10.94 -8.27 -39.20
N GLY A 365 -11.86 -8.76 -40.05
CA GLY A 365 -11.79 -10.09 -40.66
C GLY A 365 -12.35 -11.24 -39.80
N GLU A 366 -12.78 -10.95 -38.58
CA GLU A 366 -13.32 -11.87 -37.56
C GLU A 366 -12.35 -13.00 -37.17
N TRP A 367 -12.57 -13.56 -35.98
CA TRP A 367 -11.86 -14.76 -35.56
C TRP A 367 -12.50 -16.00 -36.17
N ALA A 368 -11.70 -16.87 -36.77
CA ALA A 368 -12.11 -18.21 -37.19
C ALA A 368 -11.29 -19.27 -36.44
N ASP A 369 -11.90 -20.38 -36.03
CA ASP A 369 -11.20 -21.45 -35.28
C ASP A 369 -9.98 -22.02 -36.02
N GLY A 370 -9.99 -21.95 -37.35
CA GLY A 370 -8.83 -22.31 -38.19
C GLY A 370 -7.60 -21.41 -38.02
N MET A 371 -7.73 -20.27 -37.32
CA MET A 371 -6.63 -19.37 -36.97
C MET A 371 -5.90 -19.79 -35.68
N ALA A 372 -6.48 -20.63 -34.82
CA ALA A 372 -5.85 -21.07 -33.57
C ALA A 372 -4.40 -21.60 -33.75
N PRO A 373 -4.05 -22.35 -34.81
CA PRO A 373 -2.68 -22.83 -35.04
C PRO A 373 -1.65 -21.74 -35.38
N THR A 374 -2.09 -20.51 -35.68
CA THR A 374 -1.19 -19.40 -36.06
C THR A 374 -0.70 -18.60 -34.85
N LEU A 375 -1.29 -18.80 -33.67
CA LEU A 375 -0.93 -18.10 -32.44
C LEU A 375 0.57 -18.20 -32.14
N GLY A 376 1.22 -17.05 -31.95
CA GLY A 376 2.66 -16.96 -31.68
C GLY A 376 3.59 -17.30 -32.85
N LYS A 377 3.05 -17.68 -34.02
CA LYS A 377 3.83 -18.03 -35.21
C LYS A 377 4.29 -16.79 -35.97
N ILE A 378 5.34 -16.98 -36.76
CA ILE A 378 5.88 -15.95 -37.65
C ILE A 378 5.21 -16.05 -39.01
N GLY A 379 4.81 -14.90 -39.55
CA GLY A 379 4.21 -14.76 -40.87
C GLY A 379 4.75 -13.57 -41.64
N HIS A 380 4.36 -13.48 -42.91
CA HIS A 380 4.80 -12.44 -43.84
C HIS A 380 3.60 -11.62 -44.31
N ILE A 381 3.70 -10.29 -44.25
CA ILE A 381 2.65 -9.40 -44.77
C ILE A 381 2.66 -9.47 -46.29
N GLN A 382 1.60 -10.01 -46.89
CA GLN A 382 1.40 -10.05 -48.34
C GLN A 382 0.69 -8.81 -48.87
N GLN A 383 -0.21 -8.23 -48.09
CA GLN A 383 -1.01 -7.08 -48.51
C GLN A 383 -1.46 -6.29 -47.27
N ILE A 384 -1.61 -4.97 -47.44
CA ILE A 384 -2.22 -4.09 -46.46
C ILE A 384 -3.49 -3.54 -47.11
N TYR A 385 -4.64 -3.71 -46.44
CA TYR A 385 -5.94 -3.27 -46.93
C TYR A 385 -6.15 -1.77 -46.67
N ASN A 386 -7.20 -1.19 -47.26
CA ASN A 386 -7.49 0.25 -47.16
C ASN A 386 -7.93 0.68 -45.76
N ASP A 387 -8.39 -0.27 -44.94
CA ASP A 387 -8.72 -0.12 -43.51
C ASP A 387 -7.52 -0.39 -42.59
N ASN A 388 -6.34 -0.59 -43.19
CA ASN A 388 -5.06 -0.97 -42.58
C ASN A 388 -4.95 -2.42 -42.09
N ASP A 389 -5.94 -3.28 -42.32
CA ASP A 389 -5.81 -4.69 -41.97
C ASP A 389 -4.71 -5.39 -42.78
N LEU A 390 -4.05 -6.36 -42.15
CA LEU A 390 -2.87 -7.00 -42.68
C LEU A 390 -3.23 -8.40 -43.18
N LYS A 391 -3.05 -8.63 -44.48
CA LYS A 391 -3.10 -9.97 -45.05
C LYS A 391 -1.75 -10.65 -44.79
N VAL A 392 -1.71 -11.59 -43.86
CA VAL A 392 -0.49 -12.28 -43.42
C VAL A 392 -0.49 -13.74 -43.85
N GLU A 393 0.57 -14.18 -44.53
CA GLU A 393 0.83 -15.59 -44.81
C GLU A 393 1.56 -16.23 -43.62
N VAL A 394 0.95 -17.25 -43.03
CA VAL A 394 1.44 -17.97 -41.85
C VAL A 394 0.98 -19.42 -41.91
N CYS A 395 1.88 -20.38 -41.62
CA CYS A 395 1.58 -21.82 -41.70
C CYS A 395 1.00 -22.25 -43.08
N ASN A 396 1.54 -21.71 -44.18
CA ASN A 396 1.11 -21.95 -45.58
C ASN A 396 -0.37 -21.58 -45.85
N THR A 397 -0.98 -20.77 -44.99
CA THR A 397 -2.33 -20.25 -45.16
C THR A 397 -2.29 -18.73 -45.02
N THR A 398 -3.22 -18.02 -45.64
CA THR A 398 -3.29 -16.57 -45.54
C THR A 398 -4.51 -16.13 -44.75
N TRP A 399 -4.30 -15.25 -43.78
CA TRP A 399 -5.34 -14.71 -42.91
C TRP A 399 -5.26 -13.19 -42.83
N THR A 400 -6.39 -12.54 -42.59
CA THR A 400 -6.46 -11.11 -42.34
C THR A 400 -6.34 -10.86 -40.85
N TYR A 401 -5.39 -10.01 -40.44
CA TYR A 401 -5.18 -9.65 -39.05
C TYR A 401 -5.33 -8.14 -38.85
N ASN A 402 -5.94 -7.78 -37.73
CA ASN A 402 -5.81 -6.45 -37.17
C ASN A 402 -4.31 -6.13 -36.96
N PRO A 403 -3.82 -4.92 -37.31
CA PRO A 403 -2.42 -4.52 -37.08
C PRO A 403 -1.94 -4.69 -35.64
N LEU A 404 -2.83 -4.58 -34.66
CA LEU A 404 -2.55 -4.74 -33.24
C LEU A 404 -2.47 -6.22 -32.80
N ALA A 405 -2.96 -7.14 -33.65
CA ALA A 405 -2.86 -8.58 -33.42
C ALA A 405 -1.51 -9.16 -33.85
N VAL A 406 -0.61 -8.35 -34.39
CA VAL A 406 0.71 -8.78 -34.84
C VAL A 406 1.80 -7.82 -34.37
N THR A 407 3.04 -8.31 -34.28
CA THR A 407 4.21 -7.50 -33.90
C THR A 407 5.27 -7.60 -34.99
N LYS A 408 5.79 -6.47 -35.48
CA LYS A 408 6.86 -6.46 -36.50
C LYS A 408 8.17 -7.02 -35.93
N VAL A 409 8.71 -8.03 -36.60
CA VAL A 409 9.94 -8.75 -36.23
C VAL A 409 11.12 -8.34 -37.12
N ALA A 410 10.86 -8.15 -38.42
CA ALA A 410 11.88 -7.68 -39.35
C ALA A 410 11.25 -6.90 -40.52
N SER A 411 12.00 -5.91 -41.02
CA SER A 411 11.67 -5.22 -42.27
C SER A 411 12.18 -6.02 -43.49
N LYS A 412 11.58 -5.77 -44.65
CA LYS A 412 11.91 -6.37 -45.96
C LYS A 412 13.41 -6.46 -46.31
N ASP A 413 14.25 -5.60 -45.72
CA ASP A 413 15.70 -5.50 -45.99
C ASP A 413 16.60 -6.27 -45.00
N GLY A 414 16.03 -7.12 -44.14
CA GLY A 414 16.80 -8.05 -43.29
C GLY A 414 17.53 -7.40 -42.09
N THR A 415 17.26 -6.13 -41.79
CA THR A 415 17.78 -5.45 -40.60
C THR A 415 16.98 -5.86 -39.36
N MET A 416 17.63 -6.61 -38.47
CA MET A 416 17.09 -7.00 -37.17
C MET A 416 17.06 -5.80 -36.22
N HIS A 417 15.89 -5.46 -35.71
CA HIS A 417 15.74 -4.56 -34.56
C HIS A 417 15.37 -5.40 -33.33
N GLY A 418 16.41 -5.82 -32.60
CA GLY A 418 16.25 -6.34 -31.25
C GLY A 418 15.99 -5.19 -30.28
N THR A 419 14.77 -5.07 -29.79
CA THR A 419 14.44 -4.26 -28.61
C THR A 419 13.84 -5.16 -27.53
N THR A 420 14.75 -5.68 -26.71
CA THR A 420 14.52 -6.50 -25.51
C THR A 420 13.99 -5.67 -24.33
N SER A 421 12.88 -4.96 -24.49
CA SER A 421 12.26 -4.18 -23.40
C SER A 421 10.97 -4.82 -22.87
N GLY A 422 10.16 -5.43 -23.75
CA GLY A 422 8.94 -6.15 -23.36
C GLY A 422 9.20 -7.48 -22.66
N GLU A 423 10.16 -8.26 -23.15
CA GLU A 423 10.61 -9.50 -22.49
C GLU A 423 11.36 -9.22 -21.20
N ARG A 424 12.03 -8.07 -21.07
CA ARG A 424 12.65 -7.69 -19.79
C ARG A 424 11.61 -7.32 -18.76
N LEU A 425 10.55 -6.61 -19.10
CA LEU A 425 9.50 -6.26 -18.14
C LEU A 425 8.62 -7.48 -17.81
N SER A 426 8.28 -8.33 -18.77
CA SER A 426 7.55 -9.57 -18.48
C SER A 426 8.43 -10.59 -17.75
N ALA A 427 9.73 -10.70 -18.05
CA ALA A 427 10.66 -11.54 -17.29
C ALA A 427 11.07 -10.91 -15.95
N LEU A 428 11.08 -9.58 -15.79
CA LEU A 428 11.29 -8.87 -14.52
C LEU A 428 10.04 -8.93 -13.65
N LEU A 429 8.84 -8.84 -14.23
CA LEU A 429 7.57 -9.05 -13.54
C LEU A 429 7.41 -10.53 -13.18
N LYS A 430 7.83 -11.46 -14.05
CA LYS A 430 7.94 -12.89 -13.73
C LYS A 430 8.99 -13.13 -12.64
N LYS A 431 10.11 -12.37 -12.59
CA LYS A 431 11.09 -12.37 -11.49
C LYS A 431 10.66 -11.65 -10.21
N LEU A 432 9.70 -10.71 -10.29
CA LEU A 432 9.14 -9.98 -9.15
C LEU A 432 7.97 -10.75 -8.52
N PHE A 433 7.26 -11.57 -9.31
CA PHE A 433 6.24 -12.52 -8.85
C PHE A 433 6.77 -13.95 -8.65
N GLU A 434 7.95 -14.29 -9.16
CA GLU A 434 8.79 -15.35 -8.60
C GLU A 434 9.38 -14.80 -7.30
N THR A 435 8.59 -14.91 -6.22
CA THR A 435 9.18 -15.13 -4.90
C THR A 435 10.32 -16.11 -5.09
N HIS A 436 11.52 -15.76 -4.62
CA HIS A 436 12.68 -16.64 -4.46
C HIS A 436 12.31 -18.09 -4.79
N VAL A 437 12.78 -18.64 -5.91
CA VAL A 437 12.76 -20.09 -6.07
C VAL A 437 13.65 -20.60 -4.96
N SER A 438 13.10 -20.82 -3.76
CA SER A 438 13.75 -21.73 -2.86
C SER A 438 13.69 -23.06 -3.61
N GLY A 439 14.82 -23.76 -3.63
CA GLY A 439 14.84 -25.13 -4.14
C GLY A 439 14.02 -26.09 -3.27
N ASP A 440 13.26 -25.58 -2.29
CA ASP A 440 12.39 -26.38 -1.46
C ASP A 440 11.09 -26.64 -2.22
N VAL A 441 10.97 -27.88 -2.69
CA VAL A 441 9.80 -28.38 -3.42
C VAL A 441 8.50 -28.19 -2.63
N ASN A 442 8.53 -28.02 -1.31
CA ASN A 442 7.36 -27.89 -0.44
C ASN A 442 6.92 -26.43 -0.20
N GLU A 443 7.71 -25.43 -0.61
CA GLU A 443 7.42 -24.03 -0.35
C GLU A 443 6.05 -23.60 -0.89
N GLU A 444 5.77 -23.92 -2.15
CA GLU A 444 4.51 -23.57 -2.81
C GLU A 444 3.33 -24.25 -2.11
N LEU A 445 3.45 -25.54 -1.78
CA LEU A 445 2.41 -26.29 -1.10
C LEU A 445 2.04 -25.65 0.25
N VAL A 446 3.05 -25.31 1.07
CA VAL A 446 2.82 -24.73 2.41
C VAL A 446 2.26 -23.31 2.30
N LYS A 447 2.73 -22.49 1.34
CA LYS A 447 2.20 -21.13 1.12
C LYS A 447 0.76 -21.14 0.63
N SER A 448 0.43 -21.95 -0.37
CA SER A 448 -0.95 -22.08 -0.88
C SER A 448 -1.88 -22.56 0.22
N ALA A 449 -1.43 -23.54 1.04
CA ALA A 449 -2.20 -24.03 2.18
C ALA A 449 -2.41 -22.97 3.26
N ALA A 450 -1.40 -22.15 3.55
CA ALA A 450 -1.50 -21.05 4.51
C ALA A 450 -2.42 -19.91 4.05
N ASN A 451 -2.62 -19.74 2.74
CA ASN A 451 -3.48 -18.71 2.14
C ASN A 451 -4.91 -19.18 1.86
N GLY A 452 -5.22 -20.47 2.07
CA GLY A 452 -6.55 -21.03 1.83
C GLY A 452 -6.83 -21.41 0.38
N ASP A 453 -5.81 -21.47 -0.49
CA ASP A 453 -5.98 -21.79 -1.90
C ASP A 453 -6.06 -23.31 -2.13
N ALA A 454 -7.25 -23.87 -1.95
CA ALA A 454 -7.51 -25.30 -2.08
C ALA A 454 -7.25 -25.82 -3.50
N GLN A 455 -7.57 -25.01 -4.53
CA GLN A 455 -7.35 -25.38 -5.92
C GLN A 455 -5.86 -25.53 -6.21
N LYS A 456 -5.05 -24.54 -5.78
CA LYS A 456 -3.60 -24.59 -5.99
C LYS A 456 -2.94 -25.72 -5.22
N VAL A 457 -3.35 -25.96 -3.97
CA VAL A 457 -2.88 -27.11 -3.18
C VAL A 457 -3.18 -28.42 -3.93
N GLU A 458 -4.38 -28.56 -4.48
CA GLU A 458 -4.77 -29.75 -5.22
C GLU A 458 -3.98 -29.91 -6.54
N GLU A 459 -3.74 -28.84 -7.28
CA GLU A 459 -2.92 -28.84 -8.49
C GLU A 459 -1.47 -29.27 -8.20
N VAL A 460 -0.87 -28.70 -7.15
CA VAL A 460 0.51 -28.99 -6.73
C VAL A 460 0.66 -30.46 -6.33
N LEU A 461 -0.29 -31.00 -5.58
CA LEU A 461 -0.28 -32.41 -5.19
C LEU A 461 -0.58 -33.36 -6.37
N LYS A 462 -1.44 -32.98 -7.32
CA LYS A 462 -1.70 -33.78 -8.54
C LYS A 462 -0.45 -33.95 -9.40
N GLN A 463 0.35 -32.89 -9.53
CA GLN A 463 1.58 -32.92 -10.34
C GLN A 463 2.65 -33.85 -9.74
N SER A 464 2.65 -34.02 -8.41
CA SER A 464 3.55 -34.95 -7.71
C SER A 464 3.23 -36.44 -7.99
N ASN A 465 1.97 -36.79 -8.25
CA ASN A 465 1.52 -38.16 -8.49
C ASN A 465 1.68 -38.63 -9.96
N THR A 466 1.86 -37.71 -10.92
CA THR A 466 1.95 -38.03 -12.35
C THR A 466 3.38 -38.08 -12.90
N ALA A 467 4.32 -37.44 -12.22
CA ALA A 467 5.74 -37.54 -12.52
C ALA A 467 6.33 -38.74 -11.76
N GLY A 468 6.56 -39.87 -12.44
CA GLY A 468 7.16 -41.10 -11.88
C GLY A 468 8.61 -40.99 -11.36
N ALA A 469 9.01 -39.82 -10.87
CA ALA A 469 10.27 -39.57 -10.17
C ALA A 469 9.93 -38.66 -8.99
N GLY A 470 10.19 -39.12 -7.76
CA GLY A 470 9.87 -38.43 -6.49
C GLY A 470 10.58 -37.09 -6.27
N ILE A 471 10.29 -36.12 -7.13
CA ILE A 471 10.81 -34.74 -7.16
C ILE A 471 9.61 -33.75 -7.05
N GLY A 472 8.48 -34.20 -6.52
CA GLY A 472 7.32 -33.36 -6.22
C GLY A 472 7.27 -32.98 -4.73
N PRO A 473 6.51 -31.94 -4.35
CA PRO A 473 6.22 -31.64 -2.96
C PRO A 473 5.63 -32.87 -2.26
N ASP A 474 6.16 -33.17 -1.08
CA ASP A 474 5.56 -34.14 -0.18
C ASP A 474 4.37 -33.46 0.51
N VAL A 475 3.22 -34.12 0.59
CA VAL A 475 2.05 -33.62 1.34
C VAL A 475 2.40 -33.33 2.81
N ASN A 476 3.36 -34.07 3.34
CA ASN A 476 3.93 -33.94 4.68
C ASN A 476 5.22 -33.11 4.72
N GLY A 477 5.59 -32.54 3.58
CA GLY A 477 6.75 -31.69 3.42
C GLY A 477 6.70 -30.47 4.35
N VAL A 478 7.86 -30.13 4.89
CA VAL A 478 8.00 -29.04 5.85
C VAL A 478 8.68 -27.87 5.17
N PHE A 479 8.05 -26.71 5.23
CA PHE A 479 8.65 -25.44 4.82
C PHE A 479 8.55 -24.42 5.94
N ALA A 480 9.63 -23.67 6.17
CA ALA A 480 9.73 -22.71 7.29
C ALA A 480 9.34 -23.31 8.65
N GLY A 481 9.60 -24.60 8.85
CA GLY A 481 9.34 -25.33 10.10
C GLY A 481 7.93 -25.85 10.30
N HIS A 482 7.04 -25.75 9.31
CA HIS A 482 5.66 -26.24 9.39
C HIS A 482 5.26 -27.07 8.17
N THR A 483 4.33 -28.01 8.35
CA THR A 483 3.65 -28.68 7.24
C THR A 483 2.52 -27.81 6.68
N ALA A 484 2.06 -28.14 5.47
CA ALA A 484 0.91 -27.50 4.86
C ALA A 484 -0.35 -27.64 5.73
N LEU A 485 -0.51 -28.80 6.37
CA LEU A 485 -1.64 -29.09 7.27
C LEU A 485 -1.59 -28.24 8.54
N GLN A 486 -0.42 -28.08 9.16
CA GLN A 486 -0.25 -27.23 10.34
C GLN A 486 -0.56 -25.76 10.01
N ALA A 487 -0.06 -25.26 8.87
CA ALA A 487 -0.32 -23.89 8.41
C ALA A 487 -1.82 -23.64 8.13
N ALA A 488 -2.47 -24.55 7.40
CA ALA A 488 -3.91 -24.47 7.12
C ALA A 488 -4.75 -24.58 8.39
N SER A 489 -4.33 -25.43 9.34
CA SER A 489 -5.02 -25.63 10.63
C SER A 489 -4.98 -24.37 11.50
N GLN A 490 -3.86 -23.64 11.49
CA GLN A 490 -3.74 -22.39 12.25
C GLN A 490 -4.63 -21.26 11.71
N ASN A 491 -4.95 -21.28 10.40
CA ASN A 491 -5.69 -20.20 9.73
C ASN A 491 -7.14 -20.59 9.39
N GLY A 492 -7.62 -21.76 9.84
CA GLY A 492 -9.03 -22.13 9.70
C GLY A 492 -9.44 -22.62 8.30
N HIS A 493 -8.50 -22.97 7.43
CA HIS A 493 -8.79 -23.28 6.02
C HIS A 493 -9.32 -24.70 5.82
N LEU A 494 -10.60 -24.93 6.15
CA LEU A 494 -11.26 -26.25 6.13
C LEU A 494 -11.17 -26.96 4.78
N GLU A 495 -11.36 -26.24 3.67
CA GLU A 495 -11.31 -26.82 2.32
C GLU A 495 -9.90 -27.32 1.98
N VAL A 496 -8.88 -26.53 2.30
CA VAL A 496 -7.47 -26.93 2.14
C VAL A 496 -7.16 -28.16 2.99
N ILE A 497 -7.57 -28.18 4.26
CA ILE A 497 -7.35 -29.35 5.14
C ILE A 497 -8.03 -30.58 4.54
N THR A 498 -9.24 -30.44 4.00
CA THR A 498 -9.95 -31.52 3.33
C THR A 498 -9.22 -32.01 2.07
N VAL A 499 -8.57 -31.12 1.30
CA VAL A 499 -7.68 -31.54 0.20
C VAL A 499 -6.48 -32.31 0.76
N LEU A 500 -5.75 -31.75 1.72
CA LEU A 500 -4.54 -32.34 2.26
C LEU A 500 -4.79 -33.74 2.85
N LEU A 501 -5.89 -33.92 3.60
CA LEU A 501 -6.30 -35.21 4.14
C LEU A 501 -6.65 -36.24 3.05
N ARG A 502 -7.25 -35.81 1.92
CA ARG A 502 -7.46 -36.69 0.76
C ARG A 502 -6.16 -37.18 0.14
N TYR A 503 -5.09 -36.40 0.24
CA TYR A 503 -3.73 -36.79 -0.16
C TYR A 503 -2.93 -37.45 0.97
N SER A 504 -3.60 -37.91 2.04
CA SER A 504 -2.97 -38.63 3.17
C SER A 504 -1.97 -37.79 3.98
N ALA A 505 -2.25 -36.50 4.19
CA ALA A 505 -1.50 -35.68 5.14
C ALA A 505 -1.56 -36.29 6.55
N ASP A 506 -0.41 -36.40 7.20
CA ASP A 506 -0.26 -36.91 8.56
C ASP A 506 -0.59 -35.81 9.57
N VAL A 507 -1.65 -36.05 10.35
CA VAL A 507 -2.17 -35.13 11.38
C VAL A 507 -1.29 -35.07 12.63
N GLU A 508 -0.39 -36.04 12.81
CA GLU A 508 0.43 -36.20 14.03
C GLU A 508 1.84 -35.61 13.91
N ILE A 509 2.21 -35.01 12.77
CA ILE A 509 3.54 -34.40 12.60
C ILE A 509 3.74 -33.28 13.64
N GLU A 510 4.87 -33.38 14.34
CA GLU A 510 5.34 -32.41 15.31
C GLU A 510 6.30 -31.40 14.68
N ASP A 511 6.09 -30.12 14.96
CA ASP A 511 7.07 -29.09 14.65
C ASP A 511 8.24 -29.07 15.66
N LYS A 512 9.12 -28.07 15.52
CA LYS A 512 10.27 -27.90 16.43
C LYS A 512 9.89 -27.71 17.91
N ASP A 513 8.69 -27.24 18.20
CA ASP A 513 8.16 -26.99 19.55
C ASP A 513 7.29 -28.18 20.04
N GLY A 514 7.16 -29.22 19.21
CA GLY A 514 6.31 -30.39 19.46
C GLY A 514 4.83 -30.12 19.18
N ASP A 515 4.51 -28.98 18.56
CA ASP A 515 3.14 -28.65 18.21
C ASP A 515 2.72 -29.46 16.97
N ARG A 516 1.49 -29.96 17.03
CA ARG A 516 0.81 -30.73 15.96
C ARG A 516 -0.31 -29.88 15.36
N ALA A 517 -0.95 -30.34 14.28
CA ALA A 517 -2.05 -29.62 13.64
C ALA A 517 -3.14 -29.16 14.64
N VAL A 518 -3.44 -29.99 15.65
CA VAL A 518 -4.41 -29.69 16.72
C VAL A 518 -3.98 -28.52 17.62
N HIS A 519 -2.68 -28.38 17.88
CA HIS A 519 -2.11 -27.26 18.65
C HIS A 519 -2.16 -25.96 17.83
N HIS A 520 -1.83 -26.05 16.53
CA HIS A 520 -1.95 -24.93 15.60
C HIS A 520 -3.39 -24.43 15.47
N ALA A 521 -4.38 -25.33 15.34
CA ALA A 521 -5.80 -24.97 15.37
C ALA A 521 -6.20 -24.25 16.68
N ALA A 522 -5.65 -24.69 17.82
CA ALA A 522 -5.89 -24.04 19.10
C ALA A 522 -5.25 -22.64 19.19
N PHE A 523 -4.07 -22.43 18.59
CA PHE A 523 -3.46 -21.10 18.48
C PHE A 523 -4.19 -20.17 17.50
N GLY A 524 -4.86 -20.74 16.51
CA GLY A 524 -5.67 -20.04 15.51
C GLY A 524 -7.05 -19.58 15.98
N ASP A 525 -7.55 -20.12 17.09
CA ASP A 525 -8.97 -20.03 17.51
C ASP A 525 -9.93 -20.71 16.51
N GLU A 526 -9.55 -21.90 16.04
CA GLU A 526 -10.25 -22.60 14.94
C GLU A 526 -10.98 -23.86 15.41
N PRO A 527 -12.17 -23.74 16.04
CA PRO A 527 -12.92 -24.89 16.55
C PRO A 527 -13.39 -25.85 15.44
N ALA A 528 -13.76 -25.33 14.26
CA ALA A 528 -14.21 -26.18 13.15
C ALA A 528 -13.09 -27.10 12.63
N VAL A 529 -11.84 -26.63 12.67
CA VAL A 529 -10.66 -27.44 12.31
C VAL A 529 -10.46 -28.59 13.29
N MET A 530 -10.71 -28.38 14.59
CA MET A 530 -10.56 -29.44 15.59
C MET A 530 -11.49 -30.61 15.35
N GLN A 531 -12.73 -30.31 14.91
CA GLN A 531 -13.65 -31.35 14.50
C GLN A 531 -13.10 -32.13 13.30
N LEU A 532 -12.57 -31.45 12.28
CA LEU A 532 -12.03 -32.10 11.10
C LEU A 532 -10.80 -32.98 11.43
N LEU A 533 -9.88 -32.48 12.26
CA LEU A 533 -8.72 -33.23 12.73
C LEU A 533 -9.11 -34.45 13.58
N ALA A 534 -10.14 -34.32 14.43
CA ALA A 534 -10.66 -35.44 15.21
C ALA A 534 -11.21 -36.56 14.29
N HIS A 535 -11.94 -36.21 13.24
CA HIS A 535 -12.43 -37.17 12.24
C HIS A 535 -11.28 -37.82 11.45
N ALA A 536 -10.18 -37.09 11.26
CA ALA A 536 -8.95 -37.61 10.67
C ALA A 536 -8.10 -38.44 11.64
N GLY A 537 -8.56 -38.66 12.87
CA GLY A 537 -7.89 -39.52 13.87
C GLY A 537 -6.81 -38.83 14.69
N ALA A 538 -6.79 -37.49 14.73
CA ALA A 538 -5.78 -36.76 15.50
C ALA A 538 -5.93 -36.95 17.02
N ASP A 539 -4.82 -37.10 17.74
CA ASP A 539 -4.80 -37.13 19.20
C ASP A 539 -4.98 -35.71 19.75
N LEU A 540 -6.22 -35.35 20.10
CA LEU A 540 -6.54 -34.03 20.66
C LEU A 540 -5.96 -33.81 22.07
N ASN A 541 -5.53 -34.88 22.76
CA ASN A 541 -4.87 -34.84 24.07
C ASN A 541 -3.33 -34.86 23.96
N ALA A 542 -2.79 -34.82 22.73
CA ALA A 542 -1.38 -34.71 22.46
C ALA A 542 -0.74 -33.58 23.26
N ARG A 543 0.52 -33.77 23.67
CA ARG A 543 1.27 -32.79 24.44
C ARG A 543 2.48 -32.34 23.66
N ASN A 544 2.62 -31.04 23.45
CA ASN A 544 3.83 -30.47 22.89
C ASN A 544 5.03 -30.54 23.84
N LYS A 545 6.21 -30.07 23.43
CA LYS A 545 7.44 -30.12 24.27
C LYS A 545 7.33 -29.28 25.53
N ARG A 546 6.41 -28.30 25.55
CA ARG A 546 6.05 -27.51 26.73
C ARG A 546 5.00 -28.19 27.60
N ARG A 547 4.71 -29.47 27.33
CA ARG A 547 3.74 -30.28 28.07
C ARG A 547 2.33 -29.71 28.03
N GLN A 548 1.98 -28.93 27.00
CA GLN A 548 0.64 -28.34 26.84
C GLN A 548 -0.17 -29.14 25.81
N THR A 549 -1.46 -29.33 26.07
CA THR A 549 -2.42 -29.84 25.08
C THR A 549 -3.09 -28.67 24.34
N ALA A 550 -3.78 -28.96 23.23
CA ALA A 550 -4.63 -27.98 22.54
C ALA A 550 -5.63 -27.28 23.49
N LEU A 551 -6.18 -28.01 24.46
CA LEU A 551 -7.10 -27.45 25.45
C LEU A 551 -6.41 -26.44 26.38
N HIS A 552 -5.17 -26.72 26.83
CA HIS A 552 -4.39 -25.76 27.61
C HIS A 552 -4.13 -24.46 26.83
N ILE A 553 -3.86 -24.57 25.52
CA ILE A 553 -3.64 -23.41 24.66
C ILE A 553 -4.93 -22.60 24.57
N GLY A 554 -6.06 -23.25 24.27
CA GLY A 554 -7.37 -22.59 24.19
C GLY A 554 -7.75 -21.84 25.47
N VAL A 555 -7.56 -22.48 26.63
CA VAL A 555 -7.82 -21.86 27.95
C VAL A 555 -6.89 -20.66 28.19
N ASN A 556 -5.58 -20.83 27.99
CA ASN A 556 -4.60 -19.75 28.24
C ASN A 556 -4.80 -18.53 27.33
N LYS A 557 -5.33 -18.72 26.12
CA LYS A 557 -5.57 -17.66 25.14
C LYS A 557 -6.97 -17.04 25.23
N GLY A 558 -7.90 -17.67 25.97
CA GLY A 558 -9.29 -17.23 26.06
C GLY A 558 -10.15 -17.61 24.84
N HIS A 559 -9.75 -18.64 24.09
CA HIS A 559 -10.44 -19.11 22.89
C HIS A 559 -11.61 -20.02 23.26
N ILE A 560 -12.74 -19.40 23.62
CA ILE A 560 -13.93 -20.10 24.16
C ILE A 560 -14.48 -21.13 23.17
N GLY A 561 -14.49 -20.83 21.87
CA GLY A 561 -14.99 -21.74 20.83
C GLY A 561 -14.18 -23.04 20.80
N VAL A 562 -12.85 -22.92 20.77
CA VAL A 562 -11.90 -24.03 20.88
C VAL A 562 -12.11 -24.85 22.15
N VAL A 563 -12.22 -24.18 23.31
CA VAL A 563 -12.40 -24.88 24.59
C VAL A 563 -13.68 -25.71 24.60
N LYS A 564 -14.80 -25.13 24.14
CA LYS A 564 -16.07 -25.85 24.03
C LYS A 564 -15.95 -27.06 23.10
N MET A 565 -15.41 -26.85 21.90
CA MET A 565 -15.26 -27.91 20.91
C MET A 565 -14.40 -29.07 21.44
N LEU A 566 -13.26 -28.80 22.06
CA LEU A 566 -12.40 -29.86 22.60
C LEU A 566 -13.07 -30.64 23.73
N LEU A 567 -13.84 -29.97 24.60
CA LEU A 567 -14.61 -30.65 25.64
C LEU A 567 -15.75 -31.49 25.05
N ASP A 568 -16.43 -30.99 24.02
CA ASP A 568 -17.48 -31.71 23.30
C ASP A 568 -16.92 -32.94 22.57
N LEU A 569 -15.67 -32.86 22.09
CA LEU A 569 -14.91 -33.96 21.50
C LEU A 569 -14.28 -34.90 22.56
N GLY A 570 -14.56 -34.69 23.85
CA GLY A 570 -14.14 -35.59 24.93
C GLY A 570 -12.69 -35.42 25.40
N CYS A 571 -12.04 -34.29 25.12
CA CYS A 571 -10.69 -34.02 25.61
C CYS A 571 -10.65 -33.92 27.13
N HIS A 572 -9.58 -34.40 27.74
CA HIS A 572 -9.47 -34.46 29.19
C HIS A 572 -9.09 -33.09 29.79
N PRO A 573 -9.95 -32.45 30.60
CA PRO A 573 -9.66 -31.14 31.18
C PRO A 573 -8.63 -31.17 32.31
N SER A 574 -8.31 -32.36 32.83
CA SER A 574 -7.46 -32.56 34.00
C SER A 574 -6.04 -33.01 33.69
N LEU A 575 -5.63 -33.06 32.41
CA LEU A 575 -4.25 -33.41 32.05
C LEU A 575 -3.29 -32.38 32.63
N GLN A 576 -2.48 -32.75 33.61
CA GLN A 576 -1.67 -31.79 34.37
C GLN A 576 -0.46 -31.31 33.56
N VAL A 577 -0.10 -30.02 33.62
CA VAL A 577 1.11 -29.47 32.97
C VAL A 577 2.43 -29.80 33.68
N SER A 578 2.39 -30.38 34.90
CA SER A 578 3.53 -30.88 35.69
C SER A 578 3.14 -32.13 36.49
N GLU A 579 4.13 -32.86 37.04
CA GLU A 579 3.88 -33.80 38.16
C GLU A 579 3.35 -33.07 39.41
#